data_AF-A0A0F3GT57-F1
#
_entry.id   AF-A0A0F3GT57-F1
#
_cell.length_a   1.000
_cell.length_b   1.000
_cell.length_c   1.000
_cell.angle_alpha   90.00
_cell.angle_beta   90.00
_cell.angle_gamma   90.00
#
_symmetry.space_group_name_H-M   'P 1'
#
loop_
_entity.id
_entity.type
_entity.pdbx_description
1 polymer ?
#
loop_
_entity_poly.entity_id
_entity_poly.type
_entity_poly.pdbx_seq_one_letter_code
_entity_poly.pdbx_strand_id
1 'polypeptide(L)'
;MEKQSVQLKEVRELANRFTPVEIETCITQQLQDGINECKMGGTTDHVINELSKAEFVRTRMEAGLTLTDAMRELAKKIRNVQSGFTD
;
A
#
# COMPACT_ATOMS: atom_id res chain seq x y z
N MET A 1 -11.16 -12.82 -14.01
CA MET A 1 -10.77 -11.88 -12.95
C MET A 1 -10.07 -12.67 -11.86
N GLU A 2 -8.76 -12.55 -11.75
CA GLU A 2 -8.04 -13.12 -10.61
C GLU A 2 -8.60 -12.48 -9.33
N LYS A 3 -9.09 -13.31 -8.42
CA LYS A 3 -9.43 -12.90 -7.07
C LYS A 3 -8.13 -12.34 -6.49
N GLN A 4 -8.00 -11.02 -6.38
CA GLN A 4 -7.02 -10.41 -5.51
C GLN A 4 -7.35 -10.87 -4.08
N SER A 5 -6.88 -12.05 -3.69
CA SER A 5 -6.63 -12.33 -2.29
C SER A 5 -5.69 -11.21 -1.86
N VAL A 6 -6.22 -10.26 -1.08
CA VAL A 6 -5.47 -9.05 -0.75
C VAL A 6 -4.20 -9.53 -0.06
N GLN A 7 -3.05 -9.46 -0.75
CA GLN A 7 -1.75 -9.85 -0.21
C GLN A 7 -1.28 -8.75 0.75
N LEU A 8 -2.08 -8.53 1.80
CA LEU A 8 -1.90 -7.51 2.82
C LEU A 8 -0.63 -7.71 3.65
N LYS A 9 0.05 -8.84 3.51
CA LYS A 9 1.29 -9.13 4.21
C LYS A 9 2.37 -8.13 3.82
N GLU A 10 2.55 -7.88 2.52
CA GLU A 10 3.58 -6.96 2.03
C GLU A 10 3.27 -5.53 2.42
N VAL A 11 2.01 -5.09 2.25
CA VAL A 11 1.52 -3.79 2.73
C VAL A 11 1.80 -3.59 4.22
N ARG A 12 1.54 -4.61 5.04
CA ARG A 12 1.78 -4.58 6.49
C ARG A 12 3.27 -4.44 6.80
N GLU A 13 4.12 -5.17 6.09
CA GLU A 13 5.58 -5.12 6.31
C GLU A 13 6.14 -3.76 5.91
N LEU A 14 5.73 -3.22 4.76
CA LEU A 14 6.14 -1.89 4.29
C LEU A 14 5.71 -0.79 5.28
N ALA A 15 4.44 -0.78 5.71
CA ALA A 15 3.92 0.23 6.64
C ALA A 15 4.57 0.21 8.04
N ASN A 16 5.11 -0.94 8.46
CA ASN A 16 5.86 -1.05 9.71
C ASN A 16 7.32 -0.60 9.57
N ARG A 17 7.91 -0.75 8.38
CA ARG A 17 9.33 -0.53 8.13
C ARG A 17 9.65 0.92 7.76
N PHE A 18 8.72 1.59 7.09
CA PHE A 18 8.95 2.90 6.48
C PHE A 18 7.93 3.92 6.97
N THR A 19 8.36 5.18 7.04
CA THR A 19 7.52 6.36 7.24
C THR A 19 6.76 6.72 5.96
N PRO A 20 5.70 7.55 6.02
CA PRO A 20 5.00 7.97 4.80
C PRO A 20 5.92 8.67 3.80
N VAL A 21 6.85 9.50 4.30
CA VAL A 21 7.82 10.23 3.46
C VAL A 21 8.79 9.28 2.76
N GLU A 22 9.29 8.26 3.45
CA GLU A 22 10.14 7.24 2.82
C GLU A 22 9.37 6.42 1.78
N ILE A 23 8.11 6.07 2.06
CA ILE A 23 7.26 5.35 1.10
C ILE A 23 7.01 6.19 -0.16
N GLU A 24 6.71 7.48 -0.01
CA GLU A 24 6.51 8.40 -1.14
C GLU A 24 7.80 8.59 -1.95
N THR A 25 8.95 8.61 -1.27
CA THR A 25 10.27 8.60 -1.93
C THR A 25 10.44 7.34 -2.78
N CYS A 26 10.08 6.16 -2.26
CA CYS A 26 10.13 4.91 -3.01
C CYS A 26 9.18 4.89 -4.23
N ILE A 27 7.99 5.47 -4.10
CA ILE A 27 7.05 5.62 -5.23
C ILE A 27 7.67 6.48 -6.32
N THR A 28 8.26 7.61 -5.94
CA THR A 28 8.93 8.53 -6.85
C THR A 28 10.12 7.87 -7.56
N GLN A 29 10.98 7.16 -6.82
CA GLN A 29 12.10 6.40 -7.40
C GLN A 29 11.63 5.33 -8.37
N GLN A 30 10.58 4.55 -8.01
CA GLN A 30 10.05 3.52 -8.91
C GLN A 30 9.51 4.11 -10.22
N LEU A 31 8.86 5.27 -10.16
CA LEU A 31 8.33 5.98 -11.33
C LEU A 31 9.43 6.52 -12.25
N GLN A 32 10.52 7.03 -11.68
CA GLN A 32 11.60 7.69 -12.43
C GLN A 32 12.65 6.70 -12.93
N ASP A 33 13.08 5.81 -12.04
CA ASP A 33 14.27 4.96 -12.24
C ASP A 33 13.92 3.48 -12.44
N GLY A 34 12.66 3.09 -12.20
CA GLY A 34 12.22 1.70 -12.26
C GLY A 34 12.71 0.82 -11.10
N ILE A 35 13.40 1.41 -10.13
CA ILE A 35 13.91 0.78 -8.90
C ILE A 35 13.59 1.66 -7.69
N ASN A 36 13.56 1.08 -6.50
CA ASN A 36 13.26 1.81 -5.26
C ASN A 36 14.05 1.27 -4.07
N GLU A 37 14.36 2.13 -3.10
CA GLU A 37 15.09 1.79 -1.87
C GLU A 37 14.27 0.97 -0.87
N CYS A 38 12.94 0.94 -1.02
CA CYS A 38 12.06 0.06 -0.26
C CYS A 38 12.29 -1.42 -0.60
N LYS A 39 13.07 -1.72 -1.65
CA LYS A 39 13.42 -3.05 -2.16
C LYS A 39 12.20 -3.86 -2.58
N MET A 40 11.15 -3.17 -3.01
CA MET A 40 9.99 -3.82 -3.58
C MET A 40 10.24 -4.08 -5.06
N GLY A 41 10.07 -5.33 -5.50
CA GLY A 41 10.24 -5.73 -6.89
C GLY A 41 8.90 -5.98 -7.58
N GLY A 42 8.90 -6.02 -8.91
CA GLY A 42 7.72 -6.28 -9.73
C GLY A 42 7.58 -5.27 -10.86
N THR A 43 6.41 -5.24 -11.49
CA THR A 43 6.10 -4.17 -12.44
C THR A 43 5.91 -2.84 -11.70
N THR A 44 6.22 -1.72 -12.37
CA THR A 44 6.03 -0.38 -11.79
C THR A 44 4.61 -0.19 -11.23
N ASP A 45 3.57 -0.60 -11.96
CA ASP A 45 2.19 -0.51 -11.49
C ASP A 45 1.93 -1.32 -10.21
N HIS A 46 2.49 -2.53 -10.12
CA HIS A 46 2.34 -3.37 -8.94
C HIS A 46 3.04 -2.73 -7.73
N VAL A 47 4.28 -2.27 -7.91
CA VAL A 47 5.08 -1.64 -6.86
C VAL A 47 4.38 -0.38 -6.32
N ILE A 48 3.95 0.51 -7.22
CA ILE A 48 3.24 1.74 -6.83
C ILE A 48 1.95 1.40 -6.08
N ASN A 49 1.20 0.41 -6.54
CA ASN A 49 -0.05 0.00 -5.91
C ASN A 49 0.15 -0.51 -4.48
N GLU A 50 1.16 -1.34 -4.21
CA GLU A 50 1.41 -1.81 -2.84
C GLU A 50 2.06 -0.75 -1.95
N LEU A 51 2.98 0.08 -2.47
CA LEU A 51 3.54 1.20 -1.74
C LEU A 51 2.45 2.22 -1.34
N SER A 52 1.53 2.55 -2.25
CA SER A 52 0.41 3.47 -1.95
C SER A 52 -0.51 2.93 -0.85
N LYS A 53 -0.76 1.61 -0.84
CA LYS A 53 -1.52 0.96 0.24
C LYS A 53 -0.76 1.03 1.57
N ALA A 54 0.56 0.85 1.54
CA ALA A 54 1.41 0.92 2.73
C ALA A 54 1.47 2.33 3.30
N GLU A 55 1.61 3.34 2.43
CA GLU A 55 1.56 4.76 2.79
C GLU A 55 0.24 5.09 3.51
N PHE A 56 -0.89 4.64 2.95
CA PHE A 56 -2.19 4.82 3.57
C PHE A 56 -2.23 4.24 4.98
N VAL A 57 -1.78 2.98 5.16
CA VAL A 57 -1.78 2.31 6.47
C VAL A 57 -0.88 3.04 7.45
N ARG A 58 0.33 3.40 7.03
CA ARG A 58 1.30 4.11 7.86
C ARG A 58 0.78 5.48 8.31
N THR A 59 0.15 6.23 7.41
CA THR A 59 -0.47 7.52 7.71
C THR A 59 -1.58 7.39 8.77
N ARG A 60 -2.38 6.31 8.71
CA ARG A 60 -3.40 6.03 9.75
C ARG A 60 -2.77 5.70 11.09
N MET A 61 -1.66 4.97 11.11
CA MET A 61 -0.93 4.70 12.34
C MET A 61 -0.37 5.98 12.98
N GLU A 62 0.12 6.92 12.18
CA GLU A 62 0.59 8.23 12.67
C GLU A 62 -0.55 9.10 13.20
N ALA A 63 -1.76 8.92 12.68
CA ALA A 63 -2.98 9.52 13.23
C ALA A 63 -3.47 8.82 14.52
N GLY A 64 -2.74 7.84 15.04
CA GLY A 64 -3.01 7.19 16.33
C GLY A 64 -3.78 5.86 16.25
N LEU A 65 -4.03 5.33 15.05
CA LEU A 65 -4.68 4.01 14.92
C LEU A 65 -3.67 2.88 15.17
N THR A 66 -4.18 1.75 15.67
CA THR A 66 -3.37 0.52 15.67
C THR A 66 -3.15 0.03 14.25
N LEU A 67 -2.06 -0.72 14.02
CA LEU A 67 -1.81 -1.38 12.73
C LEU A 67 -3.02 -2.23 12.27
N THR A 68 -3.65 -2.96 13.19
CA THR A 68 -4.82 -3.79 12.88
C THR A 68 -6.00 -2.95 12.40
N ASP A 69 -6.27 -1.81 13.03
CA ASP A 69 -7.36 -0.92 12.66
C ASP A 69 -7.09 -0.22 11.33
N ALA A 70 -5.86 0.27 11.13
CA ALA A 70 -5.43 0.86 9.87
C ALA A 70 -5.57 -0.12 8.69
N MET A 71 -5.14 -1.39 8.87
CA MET A 71 -5.30 -2.45 7.87
C MET A 71 -6.79 -2.78 7.61
N ARG A 72 -7.64 -2.72 8.64
CA ARG A 72 -9.08 -2.92 8.50
C ARG A 72 -9.73 -1.79 7.70
N GLU A 73 -9.31 -0.54 7.92
CA GLU A 73 -9.76 0.60 7.12
C GLU A 73 -9.35 0.48 5.65
N LEU A 74 -8.10 0.07 5.38
CA LEU A 74 -7.63 -0.22 4.03
C LEU A 74 -8.53 -1.27 3.36
N ALA A 75 -8.77 -2.40 4.04
CA ALA A 75 -9.60 -3.47 3.50
C ALA A 75 -11.06 -3.00 3.24
N LYS A 76 -11.60 -2.11 4.09
CA LYS A 76 -12.92 -1.49 3.87
C LYS A 76 -12.92 -0.63 2.62
N LYS A 77 -11.90 0.22 2.42
CA LYS A 77 -11.76 1.06 1.23
C LYS A 77 -11.64 0.24 -0.05
N ILE A 78 -10.83 -0.82 -0.05
CA ILE A 78 -10.68 -1.73 -1.18
C ILE A 78 -12.04 -2.36 -1.55
N ARG A 79 -12.78 -2.89 -0.56
CA ARG A 79 -14.11 -3.46 -0.82
C ARG A 79 -15.08 -2.43 -1.39
N ASN A 80 -15.09 -1.21 -0.86
CA ASN A 80 -15.97 -0.15 -1.36
C ASN A 80 -15.69 0.20 -2.82
N VAL A 81 -14.41 0.27 -3.20
CA VAL A 81 -13.99 0.48 -4.59
C VAL A 81 -14.45 -0.68 -5.46
N GLN A 82 -14.20 -1.92 -5.03
CA GLN A 82 -14.60 -3.13 -5.78
C GLN A 82 -16.12 -3.28 -5.93
N SER A 83 -16.91 -2.90 -4.91
CA SER A 83 -18.38 -2.93 -4.97
C SER A 83 -18.99 -1.78 -5.77
N GLY A 84 -18.24 -0.69 -5.98
CA GLY A 84 -18.66 0.44 -6.81
C GLY A 84 -18.46 0.22 -8.31
N PHE A 85 -17.81 -0.89 -8.72
CA PHE A 85 -17.62 -1.30 -10.11
C PHE A 85 -18.46 -2.53 -10.50
N THR A 86 -19.38 -2.95 -9.64
CA THR A 86 -20.44 -3.90 -9.99
C THR A 86 -21.66 -3.13 -10.50
N ASP A 87 -21.58 -2.65 -11.75
CA ASP A 87 -22.73 -2.37 -12.63
C ASP A 87 -22.62 -3.27 -13.87
#